data_AF-A0A955RTG3-F1
#
_entry.id   AF-A0A955RTG3-F1
#
_cell.length_a   1.000
_cell.length_b   1.000
_cell.length_c   1.000
_cell.angle_alpha   90.00
_cell.angle_beta   90.00
_cell.angle_gamma   90.00
#
_symmetry.space_group_name_H-M   'P 1'
#
loop_
_entity.id
_entity.type
_entity.pdbx_description
1 polymer ?
#
loop_
_entity_poly.entity_id
_entity_poly.type
_entity_poly.pdbx_seq_one_letter_code
_entity_poly.pdbx_strand_id
1 'polypeptide(L)'
;MALKYRLRLLTAATVAAVCALPYGAKTALAAQVSVERTSTGWQLLVDGKPYVVKGVNYTPFKIGESPHNNTLRDWMIIDDDGDGRIDAAFQSWVDKNRNDIRDDDEPAVGDFQLLKEMGANTIRIFHHPSGDPEIIALHPNNLDLNHPPNKELLRRLHADYGIRVIMGDFLGAYTVGSAAAWRDGTDYTDPVQRENMLKSVEAMVREFKDEPYLLMWTLGNANNDAATAKTNAAQQPKAFAEFVNTVVRRIHELDTDHPVALVNGDTDLLPVYARYAPDIDILGINTTRYQPGFGSLWQEAAQVYDKPVLITSYGPPAMRFVDGRFDEIYQYRVHVAGWRDIARHTADGGLPGNAIGGVAFEWLDAWWRDYRPLEHNLGKHGWHAEWQGIAAQGGGDQSLFLRQLRHVYYAYQALWTED
;
A
#
# COMPACT_ATOMS: atom_id res chain seq x y z
N MET A 1 -74.59 37.43 42.96
CA MET A 1 -74.23 36.18 43.68
C MET A 1 -72.84 35.77 43.16
N ALA A 2 -71.78 36.24 43.81
CA ALA A 2 -70.40 36.15 43.31
C ALA A 2 -69.68 34.94 43.93
N LEU A 3 -69.09 34.10 43.07
CA LEU A 3 -68.43 32.85 43.43
C LEU A 3 -66.91 33.06 43.63
N LYS A 4 -66.38 32.40 44.65
CA LYS A 4 -65.02 32.49 45.20
C LYS A 4 -63.96 31.74 44.37
N TYR A 5 -62.78 32.35 44.28
CA TYR A 5 -61.40 31.82 44.35
C TYR A 5 -61.04 30.45 43.74
N ARG A 6 -60.01 30.41 42.87
CA ARG A 6 -58.59 30.10 43.22
C ARG A 6 -57.73 30.00 41.96
N LEU A 7 -56.67 30.82 41.92
CA LEU A 7 -55.60 30.82 40.93
C LEU A 7 -54.70 29.58 41.18
N ARG A 8 -54.50 28.71 40.18
CA ARG A 8 -53.47 27.65 40.19
C ARG A 8 -52.28 28.13 39.37
N LEU A 9 -51.12 28.19 40.01
CA LEU A 9 -49.80 28.33 39.39
C LEU A 9 -49.52 27.08 38.53
N LEU A 10 -49.26 27.30 37.24
CA LEU A 10 -48.64 26.32 36.35
C LEU A 10 -47.13 26.58 36.36
N THR A 11 -46.37 25.67 36.96
CA THR A 11 -44.92 25.59 36.83
C THR A 11 -44.56 25.15 35.41
N ALA A 12 -43.93 26.05 34.64
CA ALA A 12 -43.28 25.69 33.38
C ALA A 12 -41.94 25.00 33.67
N ALA A 13 -41.86 23.71 33.38
CA ALA A 13 -40.59 22.98 33.36
C ALA A 13 -39.97 23.15 31.97
N THR A 14 -38.94 23.97 31.87
CA THR A 14 -38.11 24.11 30.67
C THR A 14 -37.22 22.87 30.57
N VAL A 15 -37.51 21.98 29.62
CA VAL A 15 -36.58 20.92 29.23
C VAL A 15 -35.48 21.59 28.43
N ALA A 16 -34.31 21.80 29.05
CA ALA A 16 -33.10 22.16 28.33
C ALA A 16 -32.67 20.94 27.51
N ALA A 17 -32.87 21.00 26.19
CA ALA A 17 -32.20 20.11 25.28
C ALA A 17 -30.70 20.36 25.40
N VAL A 18 -30.00 19.45 26.05
CA VAL A 18 -28.54 19.39 26.01
C VAL A 18 -28.19 18.94 24.59
N CYS A 19 -27.93 19.90 23.71
CA CYS A 19 -27.19 19.63 22.48
C CYS A 19 -25.84 19.06 22.91
N ALA A 20 -25.64 17.76 22.72
CA ALA A 20 -24.32 17.16 22.76
C ALA A 20 -23.48 17.88 21.70
N LEU A 21 -22.53 18.69 22.16
CA LEU A 21 -21.49 19.23 21.30
C LEU A 21 -20.76 18.04 20.67
N PRO A 22 -20.46 18.05 19.36
CA PRO A 22 -19.60 17.05 18.78
C PRO A 22 -18.28 17.09 19.55
N TYR A 23 -17.87 15.93 20.05
CA TYR A 23 -16.55 15.72 20.64
C TYR A 23 -15.55 16.32 19.64
N GLY A 24 -14.86 17.40 20.03
CA GLY A 24 -13.94 18.07 19.14
C GLY A 24 -12.91 17.07 18.66
N ALA A 25 -12.93 16.76 17.37
CA ALA A 25 -11.82 16.08 16.72
C ALA A 25 -10.60 16.98 16.96
N LYS A 26 -9.73 16.58 17.87
CA LYS A 26 -8.35 17.06 17.81
C LYS A 26 -7.89 16.65 16.42
N THR A 27 -7.69 17.62 15.53
CA THR A 27 -7.00 17.39 14.27
C THR A 27 -5.67 16.75 14.63
N ALA A 28 -5.54 15.45 14.39
CA ALA A 28 -4.27 14.76 14.61
C ALA A 28 -3.26 15.42 13.68
N LEU A 29 -2.12 15.83 14.23
CA LEU A 29 -1.03 16.40 13.45
C LEU A 29 -0.43 15.31 12.55
N ALA A 30 0.17 15.72 11.44
CA ALA A 30 1.01 14.85 10.63
C ALA A 30 2.05 14.14 11.52
N ALA A 31 2.36 12.89 11.19
CA ALA A 31 3.36 12.14 11.92
C ALA A 31 4.76 12.66 11.59
N GLN A 32 5.66 12.69 12.56
CA GLN A 32 7.06 12.94 12.28
C GLN A 32 7.76 11.60 12.06
N VAL A 33 8.26 11.38 10.85
CA VAL A 33 8.90 10.13 10.46
C VAL A 33 10.34 10.40 10.04
N SER A 34 11.27 9.66 10.62
CA SER A 34 12.70 9.79 10.34
C SER A 34 13.36 8.43 10.22
N VAL A 35 14.51 8.40 9.56
CA VAL A 35 15.41 7.24 9.58
C VAL A 35 16.71 7.63 10.27
N GLU A 36 17.16 6.80 11.20
CA GLU A 36 18.33 7.08 12.01
C GLU A 36 19.29 5.89 12.01
N ARG A 37 20.59 6.20 11.97
CA ARG A 37 21.66 5.20 12.09
C ARG A 37 22.10 5.11 13.54
N THR A 38 21.85 3.97 14.16
CA THR A 38 22.25 3.65 15.54
C THR A 38 23.56 2.86 15.56
N SER A 39 24.02 2.48 16.75
CA SER A 39 25.18 1.58 16.90
C SER A 39 24.92 0.16 16.42
N THR A 40 23.65 -0.27 16.34
CA THR A 40 23.28 -1.65 15.97
C THR A 40 22.72 -1.74 14.54
N GLY A 41 22.34 -0.62 13.94
CA GLY A 41 21.83 -0.59 12.57
C GLY A 41 20.96 0.64 12.28
N TRP A 42 20.24 0.60 11.16
CA TRP A 42 19.27 1.60 10.80
C TRP A 42 17.91 1.33 11.47
N GLN A 43 17.26 2.39 11.94
CA GLN A 43 15.91 2.35 12.49
C GLN A 43 15.02 3.39 11.78
N LEU A 44 13.77 3.03 11.54
CA LEU A 44 12.71 3.97 11.20
C LEU A 44 12.03 4.39 12.51
N LEU A 45 11.82 5.69 12.69
CA LEU A 45 11.14 6.25 13.84
C LEU A 45 9.84 6.92 13.40
N VAL A 46 8.79 6.75 14.18
CA VAL A 46 7.52 7.48 14.05
C VAL A 46 7.25 8.17 15.38
N ASP A 47 7.16 9.50 15.35
CA ASP A 47 7.03 10.36 16.53
C ASP A 47 8.11 10.05 17.59
N GLY A 48 9.33 9.81 17.12
CA GLY A 48 10.51 9.48 17.93
C GLY A 48 10.54 8.05 18.49
N LYS A 49 9.59 7.17 18.10
CA LYS A 49 9.54 5.77 18.56
C LYS A 49 9.94 4.80 17.44
N PRO A 50 10.72 3.75 17.74
CA PRO A 50 11.04 2.72 16.76
C PRO A 50 9.79 2.13 16.10
N TYR A 51 9.85 1.98 14.79
CA TYR A 51 8.78 1.45 13.97
C TYR A 51 9.34 0.45 12.96
N VAL A 52 8.86 -0.80 13.02
CA VAL A 52 9.14 -1.81 11.98
C VAL A 52 7.92 -1.94 11.10
N VAL A 53 8.10 -1.76 9.79
CA VAL A 53 7.00 -1.88 8.82
C VAL A 53 6.56 -3.34 8.72
N LYS A 54 5.34 -3.63 9.19
CA LYS A 54 4.59 -4.88 9.01
C LYS A 54 3.52 -4.60 7.95
N GLY A 55 3.99 -4.48 6.72
CA GLY A 55 3.24 -3.89 5.61
C GLY A 55 2.51 -4.90 4.75
N VAL A 56 1.45 -4.46 4.07
CA VAL A 56 0.75 -5.23 3.02
C VAL A 56 0.51 -4.35 1.80
N ASN A 57 0.77 -4.85 0.59
CA ASN A 57 0.32 -4.18 -0.64
C ASN A 57 -1.20 -4.33 -0.72
N TYR A 58 -1.92 -3.19 -0.70
CA TYR A 58 -3.37 -3.18 -0.54
C TYR A 58 -4.05 -2.46 -1.70
N THR A 59 -4.68 -3.21 -2.58
CA THR A 59 -5.55 -2.72 -3.64
C THR A 59 -6.53 -3.86 -3.97
N PRO A 60 -7.61 -4.04 -3.20
CA PRO A 60 -8.54 -5.13 -3.46
C PRO A 60 -9.23 -4.91 -4.81
N PHE A 61 -9.19 -5.92 -5.67
CA PHE A 61 -9.75 -5.86 -7.01
C PHE A 61 -11.07 -6.60 -7.09
N LYS A 62 -12.12 -5.96 -7.61
CA LYS A 62 -13.35 -6.68 -7.94
C LYS A 62 -13.13 -7.59 -9.14
N ILE A 63 -13.62 -8.82 -9.05
CA ILE A 63 -13.57 -9.78 -10.16
C ILE A 63 -14.36 -9.22 -11.35
N GLY A 64 -13.83 -9.41 -12.55
CA GLY A 64 -14.35 -8.86 -13.80
C GLY A 64 -13.79 -7.48 -14.16
N GLU A 65 -13.19 -6.76 -13.22
CA GLU A 65 -12.56 -5.47 -13.48
C GLU A 65 -11.08 -5.63 -13.86
N SER A 66 -10.58 -4.77 -14.75
CA SER A 66 -9.20 -4.85 -15.22
C SER A 66 -8.68 -3.49 -15.70
N PRO A 67 -7.41 -3.16 -15.39
CA PRO A 67 -6.76 -1.99 -15.98
C PRO A 67 -6.53 -2.15 -17.49
N HIS A 68 -6.39 -3.38 -18.01
CA HIS A 68 -6.21 -3.63 -19.45
C HIS A 68 -7.42 -3.23 -20.29
N ASN A 69 -8.61 -3.37 -19.69
CA ASN A 69 -9.88 -3.08 -20.34
C ASN A 69 -10.47 -1.75 -19.86
N ASN A 70 -9.74 -1.02 -19.01
CA ASN A 70 -10.15 0.24 -18.44
C ASN A 70 -11.50 0.16 -17.69
N THR A 71 -11.70 -0.95 -16.96
CA THR A 71 -12.89 -1.20 -16.14
C THR A 71 -12.59 -1.21 -14.64
N LEU A 72 -11.30 -1.12 -14.26
CA LEU A 72 -10.88 -1.07 -12.86
C LEU A 72 -11.34 0.22 -12.19
N ARG A 73 -12.12 0.09 -11.11
CA ARG A 73 -12.53 1.19 -10.24
C ARG A 73 -11.60 1.28 -9.03
N ASP A 74 -11.42 2.48 -8.49
CA ASP A 74 -10.71 2.67 -7.23
C ASP A 74 -11.51 2.04 -6.08
N TRP A 75 -10.89 1.10 -5.39
CA TRP A 75 -11.45 0.41 -4.23
C TRP A 75 -11.89 1.36 -3.11
N MET A 76 -11.34 2.57 -3.04
CA MET A 76 -11.66 3.56 -2.03
C MET A 76 -13.06 4.17 -2.17
N ILE A 77 -13.75 3.92 -3.30
CA ILE A 77 -15.07 4.47 -3.61
C ILE A 77 -16.12 3.40 -3.97
N ILE A 78 -15.75 2.12 -3.96
CA ILE A 78 -16.68 1.03 -4.28
C ILE A 78 -17.66 0.83 -3.11
N ASP A 79 -18.94 1.04 -3.41
CA ASP A 79 -20.13 0.87 -2.57
C ASP A 79 -21.22 0.27 -3.48
N ASP A 80 -21.09 -1.02 -3.80
CA ASP A 80 -21.96 -1.69 -4.77
C ASP A 80 -23.34 -2.04 -4.18
N ASP A 81 -23.45 -2.12 -2.85
CA ASP A 81 -24.72 -2.35 -2.15
C ASP A 81 -25.49 -1.04 -1.85
N GLY A 82 -24.83 0.11 -1.96
CA GLY A 82 -25.42 1.44 -1.82
C GLY A 82 -25.74 1.83 -0.38
N ASP A 83 -25.10 1.21 0.60
CA ASP A 83 -25.32 1.49 2.03
C ASP A 83 -24.45 2.64 2.57
N GLY A 84 -23.58 3.21 1.73
CA GLY A 84 -22.70 4.33 2.07
C GLY A 84 -21.39 3.90 2.74
N ARG A 85 -21.08 2.60 2.80
CA ARG A 85 -19.84 2.06 3.35
C ARG A 85 -19.02 1.41 2.25
N ILE A 86 -17.71 1.64 2.27
CA ILE A 86 -16.81 1.04 1.29
C ILE A 86 -16.74 -0.48 1.48
N ASP A 87 -17.14 -1.22 0.45
CA ASP A 87 -17.41 -2.67 0.48
C ASP A 87 -16.21 -3.45 1.04
N ALA A 88 -15.05 -3.32 0.40
CA ALA A 88 -13.85 -4.07 0.78
C ALA A 88 -13.37 -3.69 2.19
N ALA A 89 -13.36 -2.39 2.50
CA ALA A 89 -12.79 -1.87 3.74
C ALA A 89 -13.61 -2.30 4.98
N PHE A 90 -14.94 -2.32 4.87
CA PHE A 90 -15.83 -2.44 6.04
C PHE A 90 -16.84 -3.58 6.00
N GLN A 91 -17.01 -4.25 4.86
CA GLN A 91 -18.10 -5.21 4.69
C GLN A 91 -17.65 -6.60 4.23
N SER A 92 -16.36 -6.80 3.96
CA SER A 92 -15.85 -8.14 3.64
C SER A 92 -16.08 -9.13 4.79
N TRP A 93 -16.32 -10.39 4.48
CA TRP A 93 -16.59 -11.46 5.44
C TRP A 93 -15.72 -12.68 5.14
N VAL A 94 -15.47 -13.51 6.16
CA VAL A 94 -14.61 -14.68 6.03
C VAL A 94 -15.46 -15.92 5.81
N ASP A 95 -15.26 -16.58 4.67
CA ASP A 95 -15.82 -17.89 4.35
C ASP A 95 -15.00 -18.97 5.09
N LYS A 96 -15.50 -19.38 6.26
CA LYS A 96 -14.83 -20.28 7.19
C LYS A 96 -14.83 -21.72 6.71
N ASN A 97 -15.91 -22.15 6.06
CA ASN A 97 -16.09 -23.53 5.63
C ASN A 97 -15.74 -23.74 4.13
N ARG A 98 -15.39 -22.66 3.42
CA ARG A 98 -14.98 -22.64 2.01
C ARG A 98 -16.09 -23.12 1.07
N ASN A 99 -17.34 -22.73 1.34
CA ASN A 99 -18.52 -23.11 0.55
C ASN A 99 -19.03 -22.01 -0.41
N ASP A 100 -18.36 -20.84 -0.44
CA ASP A 100 -18.72 -19.66 -1.22
C ASP A 100 -20.08 -19.01 -0.86
N ILE A 101 -20.65 -19.33 0.30
CA ILE A 101 -21.94 -18.84 0.79
C ILE A 101 -21.74 -18.23 2.17
N ARG A 102 -22.30 -17.03 2.38
CA ARG A 102 -22.25 -16.38 3.69
C ARG A 102 -23.22 -17.05 4.66
N ASP A 103 -22.68 -17.74 5.65
CA ASP A 103 -23.46 -18.36 6.73
C ASP A 103 -23.80 -17.35 7.85
N ASP A 104 -24.80 -17.67 8.68
CA ASP A 104 -25.28 -16.79 9.77
C ASP A 104 -24.17 -16.45 10.79
N ASP A 105 -23.16 -17.32 10.94
CA ASP A 105 -22.02 -17.11 11.83
C ASP A 105 -20.83 -16.42 11.16
N GLU A 106 -20.98 -15.93 9.93
CA GLU A 106 -19.97 -15.21 9.15
C GLU A 106 -20.36 -13.72 9.04
N PRO A 107 -20.14 -12.93 10.11
CA PRO A 107 -20.46 -11.51 10.08
C PRO A 107 -19.58 -10.78 9.07
N ALA A 108 -20.07 -9.63 8.61
CA ALA A 108 -19.24 -8.66 7.92
C ALA A 108 -18.20 -8.12 8.92
N VAL A 109 -16.93 -8.17 8.52
CA VAL A 109 -15.77 -7.78 9.32
C VAL A 109 -15.06 -6.57 8.68
N GLY A 110 -14.85 -6.62 7.36
CA GLY A 110 -14.10 -5.62 6.61
C GLY A 110 -12.60 -5.88 6.62
N ASP A 111 -11.94 -5.59 5.49
CA ASP A 111 -10.51 -5.84 5.32
C ASP A 111 -9.66 -5.07 6.33
N PHE A 112 -10.09 -3.88 6.75
CA PHE A 112 -9.33 -3.08 7.72
C PHE A 112 -9.24 -3.78 9.08
N GLN A 113 -10.34 -4.41 9.52
CA GLN A 113 -10.35 -5.19 10.74
C GLN A 113 -9.51 -6.46 10.57
N LEU A 114 -9.62 -7.15 9.43
CA LEU A 114 -8.82 -8.35 9.16
C LEU A 114 -7.31 -8.05 9.11
N LEU A 115 -6.90 -6.92 8.52
CA LEU A 115 -5.50 -6.47 8.50
C LEU A 115 -4.99 -6.19 9.92
N LYS A 116 -5.78 -5.50 10.75
CA LYS A 116 -5.46 -5.25 12.16
C LYS A 116 -5.29 -6.55 12.94
N GLU A 117 -6.22 -7.49 12.77
CA GLU A 117 -6.17 -8.80 13.41
C GLU A 117 -4.98 -9.66 12.95
N MET A 118 -4.51 -9.46 11.71
CA MET A 118 -3.28 -10.07 11.20
C MET A 118 -2.01 -9.44 11.82
N GLY A 119 -2.12 -8.31 12.52
CA GLY A 119 -0.98 -7.57 13.05
C GLY A 119 -0.31 -6.63 12.03
N ALA A 120 -0.95 -6.35 10.89
CA ALA A 120 -0.45 -5.37 9.96
C ALA A 120 -0.54 -3.97 10.58
N ASN A 121 0.52 -3.17 10.44
CA ASN A 121 0.55 -1.77 10.90
C ASN A 121 0.64 -0.77 9.76
N THR A 122 0.84 -1.24 8.52
CA THR A 122 1.02 -0.38 7.36
C THR A 122 0.37 -1.00 6.13
N ILE A 123 -0.27 -0.19 5.29
CA ILE A 123 -0.55 -0.55 3.90
C ILE A 123 0.32 0.25 2.95
N ARG A 124 0.67 -0.34 1.80
CA ARG A 124 1.28 0.36 0.68
C ARG A 124 0.26 0.48 -0.44
N ILE A 125 0.08 1.71 -0.91
CA ILE A 125 -0.82 2.06 -2.01
C ILE A 125 -0.10 2.98 -3.00
N PHE A 126 -0.63 3.07 -4.22
CA PHE A 126 -0.21 4.09 -5.16
C PHE A 126 -1.21 5.24 -5.18
N HIS A 127 -0.68 6.44 -5.03
CA HIS A 127 -1.36 7.68 -5.33
C HIS A 127 -1.18 8.02 -6.80
N HIS A 128 -2.27 7.97 -7.54
CA HIS A 128 -2.50 8.70 -8.78
C HIS A 128 -3.90 9.33 -8.88
N PRO A 129 -4.95 8.84 -8.16
CA PRO A 129 -6.14 9.63 -7.94
C PRO A 129 -5.76 11.00 -7.39
N SER A 130 -6.21 12.07 -8.04
CA SER A 130 -5.87 13.44 -7.68
C SER A 130 -7.08 14.35 -7.87
N GLY A 131 -7.18 15.38 -7.02
CA GLY A 131 -8.11 16.49 -7.24
C GLY A 131 -7.58 17.54 -8.22
N ASP A 132 -6.31 17.44 -8.64
CA ASP A 132 -5.67 18.38 -9.55
C ASP A 132 -6.07 18.09 -11.02
N PRO A 133 -6.73 19.05 -11.72
CA PRO A 133 -7.13 18.86 -13.11
C PRO A 133 -5.98 18.57 -14.08
N GLU A 134 -4.76 19.08 -13.83
CA GLU A 134 -3.61 18.79 -14.69
C GLU A 134 -3.18 17.33 -14.57
N ILE A 135 -3.27 16.75 -13.37
CA ILE A 135 -2.92 15.35 -13.13
C ILE A 135 -4.02 14.42 -13.66
N ILE A 136 -5.29 14.75 -13.43
CA ILE A 136 -6.42 14.03 -14.02
C ILE A 136 -6.30 13.98 -15.54
N ALA A 137 -5.85 15.07 -16.18
CA ALA A 137 -5.68 15.15 -17.62
C ALA A 137 -4.57 14.24 -18.18
N LEU A 138 -3.66 13.72 -17.35
CA LEU A 138 -2.69 12.69 -17.76
C LEU A 138 -3.36 11.31 -17.93
N HIS A 139 -4.50 11.10 -17.26
CA HIS A 139 -5.20 9.83 -17.19
C HIS A 139 -6.71 9.95 -17.45
N PRO A 140 -7.18 10.67 -18.48
CA PRO A 140 -8.57 11.11 -18.59
C PRO A 140 -9.57 9.96 -18.69
N ASN A 141 -9.14 8.82 -19.24
CA ASN A 141 -9.98 7.64 -19.40
C ASN A 141 -9.78 6.62 -18.28
N ASN A 142 -8.77 6.74 -17.42
CA ASN A 142 -8.48 5.73 -16.41
C ASN A 142 -9.38 5.90 -15.18
N LEU A 143 -10.38 5.02 -15.05
CA LEU A 143 -11.37 5.05 -13.97
C LEU A 143 -10.78 4.94 -12.56
N ASP A 144 -9.60 4.32 -12.43
CA ASP A 144 -8.89 4.16 -11.16
C ASP A 144 -8.06 5.39 -10.79
N LEU A 145 -7.77 6.30 -11.73
CA LEU A 145 -6.81 7.39 -11.53
C LEU A 145 -7.36 8.79 -11.78
N ASN A 146 -8.59 8.91 -12.30
CA ASN A 146 -9.13 10.17 -12.81
C ASN A 146 -10.08 10.90 -11.85
N HIS A 147 -9.95 10.68 -10.55
CA HIS A 147 -10.81 11.29 -9.53
C HIS A 147 -10.05 11.61 -8.23
N PRO A 148 -10.62 12.43 -7.33
CA PRO A 148 -10.03 12.71 -6.04
C PRO A 148 -9.97 11.47 -5.13
N PRO A 149 -8.95 11.33 -4.28
CA PRO A 149 -8.81 10.21 -3.35
C PRO A 149 -9.78 10.32 -2.15
N ASN A 150 -10.18 9.18 -1.57
CA ASN A 150 -10.99 9.15 -0.35
C ASN A 150 -10.12 9.27 0.92
N LYS A 151 -9.71 10.49 1.24
CA LYS A 151 -8.84 10.74 2.41
C LYS A 151 -9.48 10.38 3.74
N GLU A 152 -10.80 10.54 3.85
CA GLU A 152 -11.52 10.20 5.07
C GLU A 152 -11.46 8.70 5.37
N LEU A 153 -11.52 7.86 4.34
CA LEU A 153 -11.32 6.42 4.47
C LEU A 153 -9.96 6.08 5.09
N LEU A 154 -8.89 6.74 4.63
CA LEU A 154 -7.53 6.54 5.15
C LEU A 154 -7.34 7.11 6.56
N ARG A 155 -8.01 8.22 6.90
CA ARG A 155 -8.06 8.71 8.29
C ARG A 155 -8.71 7.70 9.20
N ARG A 156 -9.81 7.09 8.76
CA ARG A 156 -10.49 6.01 9.50
C ARG A 156 -9.64 4.75 9.63
N LEU A 157 -8.95 4.34 8.56
CA LEU A 157 -7.97 3.25 8.61
C LEU A 157 -6.97 3.46 9.77
N HIS A 158 -6.41 4.65 9.87
CA HIS A 158 -5.43 4.96 10.91
C HIS A 158 -6.07 5.14 12.29
N ALA A 159 -7.15 5.89 12.40
CA ALA A 159 -7.78 6.20 13.68
C ALA A 159 -8.41 4.99 14.36
N ASP A 160 -9.10 4.14 13.59
CA ASP A 160 -9.87 3.01 14.12
C ASP A 160 -9.00 1.73 14.23
N TYR A 161 -8.01 1.59 13.33
CA TYR A 161 -7.23 0.36 13.18
C TYR A 161 -5.74 0.51 13.47
N GLY A 162 -5.21 1.73 13.60
CA GLY A 162 -3.80 1.99 13.86
C GLY A 162 -2.89 1.73 12.67
N ILE A 163 -3.45 1.63 11.46
CA ILE A 163 -2.72 1.30 10.24
C ILE A 163 -2.31 2.58 9.50
N ARG A 164 -1.01 2.70 9.21
CA ARG A 164 -0.43 3.82 8.45
C ARG A 164 -0.35 3.52 6.95
N VAL A 165 -0.03 4.53 6.16
CA VAL A 165 0.01 4.44 4.69
C VAL A 165 1.39 4.82 4.17
N ILE A 166 2.01 3.91 3.43
CA ILE A 166 3.09 4.23 2.49
C ILE A 166 2.43 4.72 1.21
N MET A 167 2.69 5.98 0.84
CA MET A 167 2.05 6.63 -0.30
C MET A 167 3.00 6.65 -1.50
N GLY A 168 2.62 6.01 -2.60
CA GLY A 168 3.51 5.83 -3.76
C GLY A 168 3.11 6.60 -5.01
N ASP A 169 4.07 7.23 -5.69
CA ASP A 169 3.91 7.63 -7.11
C ASP A 169 4.66 6.60 -7.99
N PHE A 170 4.15 6.30 -9.19
CA PHE A 170 4.77 5.32 -10.08
C PHE A 170 6.04 5.86 -10.73
N LEU A 171 6.24 7.18 -10.70
CA LEU A 171 7.36 7.89 -11.33
C LEU A 171 7.59 7.41 -12.77
N GLY A 172 6.51 7.23 -13.54
CA GLY A 172 6.59 6.77 -14.92
C GLY A 172 6.61 5.25 -15.13
N ALA A 173 6.64 4.42 -14.08
CA ALA A 173 6.38 3.00 -14.23
C ALA A 173 4.99 2.80 -14.87
N TYR A 174 4.91 1.86 -15.81
CA TYR A 174 3.71 1.57 -16.59
C TYR A 174 3.18 2.79 -17.37
N THR A 175 4.07 3.73 -17.71
CA THR A 175 3.77 5.02 -18.35
C THR A 175 2.85 5.95 -17.53
N VAL A 176 2.61 5.65 -16.25
CA VAL A 176 1.74 6.45 -15.39
C VAL A 176 2.47 7.71 -14.93
N GLY A 177 1.81 8.87 -15.00
CA GLY A 177 2.39 10.18 -14.71
C GLY A 177 3.30 10.78 -15.79
N SER A 178 3.82 9.99 -16.74
CA SER A 178 4.70 10.50 -17.80
C SER A 178 3.96 11.03 -19.04
N ALA A 179 2.72 10.59 -19.25
CA ALA A 179 1.94 10.73 -20.50
C ALA A 179 2.56 10.04 -21.73
N ALA A 180 3.55 9.16 -21.52
CA ALA A 180 4.11 8.36 -22.61
C ALA A 180 3.08 7.33 -23.13
N ALA A 181 3.14 7.02 -24.42
CA ALA A 181 2.41 5.88 -24.96
C ALA A 181 3.07 4.57 -24.50
N TRP A 182 2.28 3.54 -24.20
CA TRP A 182 2.78 2.23 -23.76
C TRP A 182 3.84 1.61 -24.68
N ARG A 183 3.70 1.81 -26.00
CA ARG A 183 4.65 1.31 -27.01
C ARG A 183 6.04 1.92 -26.84
N ASP A 184 6.10 3.18 -26.46
CA ASP A 184 7.34 3.95 -26.43
C ASP A 184 7.98 3.87 -25.03
N GLY A 185 7.16 3.75 -23.97
CA GLY A 185 7.62 3.66 -22.59
C GLY A 185 8.06 5.02 -22.03
N THR A 186 8.24 5.10 -20.72
CA THR A 186 8.72 6.33 -20.09
C THR A 186 10.20 6.56 -20.38
N ASP A 187 10.54 7.77 -20.80
CA ASP A 187 11.89 8.24 -21.10
C ASP A 187 12.37 9.29 -20.07
N TYR A 188 13.33 8.93 -19.21
CA TYR A 188 13.92 9.85 -18.22
C TYR A 188 14.91 10.86 -18.81
N THR A 189 15.14 10.84 -20.12
CA THR A 189 15.88 11.88 -20.85
C THR A 189 14.97 12.92 -21.49
N ASP A 190 13.66 12.64 -21.57
CA ASP A 190 12.65 13.55 -22.09
C ASP A 190 12.26 14.60 -21.03
N PRO A 191 12.52 15.90 -21.26
CA PRO A 191 12.21 16.94 -20.29
C PRO A 191 10.70 17.11 -20.03
N VAL A 192 9.84 16.84 -21.02
CA VAL A 192 8.39 16.97 -20.88
C VAL A 192 7.84 15.86 -19.98
N GLN A 193 8.30 14.62 -20.19
CA GLN A 193 7.88 13.50 -19.34
C GLN A 193 8.36 13.69 -17.89
N ARG A 194 9.59 14.19 -17.70
CA ARG A 194 10.10 14.56 -16.37
C ARG A 194 9.28 15.64 -15.70
N GLU A 195 8.86 16.66 -16.44
CA GLU A 195 7.99 17.72 -15.92
C GLU A 195 6.64 17.16 -15.47
N ASN A 196 6.00 16.31 -16.29
CA ASN A 196 4.71 15.69 -15.95
C ASN A 196 4.82 14.82 -14.68
N MET A 197 5.84 13.96 -14.61
CA MET A 197 6.07 13.12 -13.43
C MET A 197 6.38 13.95 -12.18
N LEU A 198 7.13 15.05 -12.31
CA LEU A 198 7.39 15.95 -11.17
C LEU A 198 6.11 16.62 -10.69
N LYS A 199 5.24 17.08 -11.59
CA LYS A 199 3.92 17.64 -11.22
C LYS A 199 3.05 16.62 -10.49
N SER A 200 3.01 15.38 -10.97
CA SER A 200 2.29 14.28 -10.30
C SER A 200 2.75 14.09 -8.85
N VAL A 201 4.08 14.02 -8.66
CA VAL A 201 4.67 13.88 -7.32
C VAL A 201 4.38 15.10 -6.45
N GLU A 202 4.49 16.33 -6.97
CA GLU A 202 4.17 17.53 -6.20
C GLU A 202 2.70 17.56 -5.77
N ALA A 203 1.78 17.15 -6.64
CA ALA A 203 0.36 17.06 -6.32
C ALA A 203 0.12 16.04 -5.19
N MET A 204 0.73 14.85 -5.28
CA MET A 204 0.67 13.84 -4.22
C MET A 204 1.17 14.40 -2.88
N VAL A 205 2.34 15.04 -2.86
CA VAL A 205 2.91 15.56 -1.61
C VAL A 205 2.04 16.66 -1.02
N ARG A 206 1.60 17.62 -1.84
CA ARG A 206 0.75 18.74 -1.38
C ARG A 206 -0.58 18.25 -0.83
N GLU A 207 -1.15 17.22 -1.43
CA GLU A 207 -2.43 16.67 -1.00
C GLU A 207 -2.31 15.87 0.31
N PHE A 208 -1.19 15.19 0.57
CA PHE A 208 -1.12 14.19 1.65
C PHE A 208 -0.12 14.46 2.79
N LYS A 209 0.84 15.38 2.64
CA LYS A 209 1.89 15.59 3.65
C LYS A 209 1.39 15.89 5.06
N ASP A 210 0.21 16.54 5.16
CA ASP A 210 -0.36 16.96 6.44
C ASP A 210 -1.27 15.88 7.06
N GLU A 211 -1.38 14.69 6.44
CA GLU A 211 -2.26 13.62 6.88
C GLU A 211 -1.63 12.74 7.97
N PRO A 212 -2.34 12.47 9.08
CA PRO A 212 -1.77 11.78 10.25
C PRO A 212 -1.43 10.31 9.98
N TYR A 213 -2.01 9.72 8.93
CA TYR A 213 -1.79 8.33 8.54
C TYR A 213 -0.56 8.13 7.66
N LEU A 214 0.00 9.21 7.09
CA LEU A 214 1.15 9.12 6.21
C LEU A 214 2.35 8.57 6.99
N LEU A 215 3.05 7.60 6.40
CA LEU A 215 4.29 7.06 6.94
C LEU A 215 5.50 7.57 6.16
N MET A 216 5.47 7.46 4.85
CA MET A 216 6.57 7.85 3.97
C MET A 216 6.10 7.90 2.51
N TRP A 217 6.92 8.54 1.69
CA TRP A 217 6.75 8.56 0.24
C TRP A 217 7.51 7.41 -0.41
N THR A 218 6.90 6.76 -1.40
CA THR A 218 7.61 5.84 -2.29
C THR A 218 7.59 6.37 -3.73
N LEU A 219 8.74 6.36 -4.39
CA LEU A 219 8.87 6.69 -5.79
C LEU A 219 9.15 5.42 -6.58
N GLY A 220 8.32 5.15 -7.58
CA GLY A 220 8.47 4.03 -8.48
C GLY A 220 7.80 2.74 -8.02
N ASN A 221 7.83 1.77 -8.93
CA ASN A 221 7.48 0.38 -8.69
C ASN A 221 8.39 -0.54 -9.50
N ALA A 222 9.67 -0.59 -9.12
CA ALA A 222 10.73 -1.29 -9.86
C ALA A 222 11.01 -0.68 -11.23
N ASN A 223 11.13 0.65 -11.31
CA ASN A 223 11.31 1.37 -12.59
C ASN A 223 12.58 0.90 -13.33
N ASN A 224 13.59 0.45 -12.59
CA ASN A 224 14.83 -0.12 -13.14
C ASN A 224 14.67 -1.54 -13.72
N ASP A 225 13.53 -2.20 -13.53
CA ASP A 225 13.22 -3.45 -14.22
C ASP A 225 12.58 -3.16 -15.59
N ALA A 226 13.42 -3.16 -16.62
CA ALA A 226 13.00 -2.91 -18.00
C ALA A 226 12.01 -3.97 -18.54
N ALA A 227 11.94 -5.17 -17.94
CA ALA A 227 11.03 -6.21 -18.40
C ALA A 227 9.58 -5.89 -18.02
N THR A 228 9.36 -5.29 -16.86
CA THR A 228 8.02 -5.12 -16.28
C THR A 228 7.56 -3.67 -16.25
N ALA A 229 8.44 -2.70 -15.94
CA ALA A 229 8.03 -1.33 -15.65
C ALA A 229 7.80 -0.44 -16.87
N LYS A 230 8.18 -0.87 -18.09
CA LYS A 230 8.07 -0.07 -19.32
C LYS A 230 8.68 1.34 -19.22
N THR A 231 9.94 1.38 -18.78
CA THR A 231 10.73 2.61 -18.73
C THR A 231 12.12 2.37 -19.28
N ASN A 232 12.86 3.44 -19.58
CA ASN A 232 14.26 3.35 -19.97
C ASN A 232 15.26 3.49 -18.80
N ALA A 233 14.85 3.33 -17.53
CA ALA A 233 15.73 3.54 -16.37
C ALA A 233 17.00 2.67 -16.40
N ALA A 234 16.91 1.39 -16.78
CA ALA A 234 18.07 0.52 -16.89
C ALA A 234 19.00 0.90 -18.06
N GLN A 235 18.45 1.46 -19.14
CA GLN A 235 19.19 1.90 -20.32
C GLN A 235 19.81 3.29 -20.11
N GLN A 236 19.18 4.13 -19.29
CA GLN A 236 19.59 5.49 -18.96
C GLN A 236 19.73 5.69 -17.43
N PRO A 237 20.56 4.87 -16.75
CA PRO A 237 20.56 4.80 -15.28
C PRO A 237 21.01 6.11 -14.63
N LYS A 238 21.92 6.84 -15.27
CA LYS A 238 22.34 8.16 -14.80
C LYS A 238 21.20 9.18 -14.88
N ALA A 239 20.51 9.26 -16.02
CA ALA A 239 19.41 10.22 -16.20
C ALA A 239 18.26 9.92 -15.22
N PHE A 240 17.96 8.64 -15.03
CA PHE A 240 17.00 8.18 -14.03
C PHE A 240 17.41 8.60 -12.61
N ALA A 241 18.64 8.27 -12.18
CA ALA A 241 19.12 8.61 -10.84
C ALA A 241 19.15 10.13 -10.59
N GLU A 242 19.64 10.93 -11.54
CA GLU A 242 19.65 12.39 -11.43
C GLU A 242 18.22 12.95 -11.33
N PHE A 243 17.27 12.40 -12.10
CA PHE A 243 15.86 12.80 -12.00
C PHE A 243 15.25 12.41 -10.66
N VAL A 244 15.46 11.18 -10.18
CA VAL A 244 15.00 10.77 -8.85
C VAL A 244 15.55 11.72 -7.78
N ASN A 245 16.83 12.07 -7.84
CA ASN A 245 17.40 12.99 -6.86
C ASN A 245 16.79 14.40 -6.92
N THR A 246 16.47 14.89 -8.12
CA THR A 246 15.71 16.14 -8.29
C THR A 246 14.35 16.04 -7.60
N VAL A 247 13.63 14.94 -7.82
CA VAL A 247 12.29 14.72 -7.24
C VAL A 247 12.37 14.62 -5.72
N VAL A 248 13.32 13.84 -5.17
CA VAL A 248 13.50 13.69 -3.71
C VAL A 248 13.78 15.04 -3.04
N ARG A 249 14.71 15.84 -3.59
CA ARG A 249 14.96 17.20 -3.09
C ARG A 249 13.70 18.05 -3.09
N ARG A 250 12.90 17.95 -4.15
CA ARG A 250 11.65 18.68 -4.26
C ARG A 250 10.63 18.24 -3.22
N ILE A 251 10.54 16.95 -2.91
CA ILE A 251 9.70 16.47 -1.81
C ILE A 251 10.17 17.06 -0.48
N HIS A 252 11.47 17.01 -0.18
CA HIS A 252 12.02 17.58 1.06
C HIS A 252 11.83 19.10 1.20
N GLU A 253 11.70 19.84 0.09
CA GLU A 253 11.31 21.26 0.12
C GLU A 253 9.84 21.47 0.51
N LEU A 254 8.97 20.51 0.18
CA LEU A 254 7.52 20.59 0.40
C LEU A 254 7.08 19.95 1.71
N ASP A 255 7.80 18.91 2.15
CA ASP A 255 7.52 18.07 3.29
C ASP A 255 8.84 17.67 3.97
N THR A 256 9.03 18.19 5.18
CA THR A 256 10.22 17.92 6.02
C THR A 256 9.98 16.82 7.05
N ASP A 257 8.75 16.32 7.15
CA ASP A 257 8.33 15.41 8.23
C ASP A 257 8.33 13.94 7.80
N HIS A 258 8.47 13.64 6.50
CA HIS A 258 8.42 12.26 5.99
C HIS A 258 9.60 11.90 5.06
N PRO A 259 10.18 10.69 5.19
CA PRO A 259 11.27 10.25 4.34
C PRO A 259 10.77 9.79 2.96
N VAL A 260 11.69 9.71 2.00
CA VAL A 260 11.44 9.26 0.62
C VAL A 260 12.20 7.98 0.32
N ALA A 261 11.47 6.95 -0.12
CA ALA A 261 12.02 5.69 -0.59
C ALA A 261 11.98 5.59 -2.12
N LEU A 262 13.05 5.11 -2.74
CA LEU A 262 13.05 4.70 -4.16
C LEU A 262 12.80 3.20 -4.28
N VAL A 263 11.80 2.79 -5.06
CA VAL A 263 11.41 1.38 -5.24
C VAL A 263 12.07 0.77 -6.47
N ASN A 264 12.97 -0.18 -6.22
CA ASN A 264 13.74 -0.89 -7.24
C ASN A 264 13.31 -2.36 -7.39
N GLY A 265 13.61 -3.00 -8.51
CA GLY A 265 13.42 -4.43 -8.70
C GLY A 265 14.54 -5.27 -8.07
N ASP A 266 15.77 -4.75 -8.08
CA ASP A 266 16.92 -5.36 -7.41
C ASP A 266 18.06 -4.34 -7.23
N THR A 267 19.24 -4.79 -6.79
CA THR A 267 20.41 -3.98 -6.40
C THR A 267 21.30 -3.50 -7.55
N ASP A 268 20.92 -3.74 -8.81
CA ASP A 268 21.80 -3.50 -9.98
C ASP A 268 22.25 -2.04 -10.15
N LEU A 269 21.44 -1.07 -9.70
CA LEU A 269 21.70 0.36 -9.87
C LEU A 269 22.25 1.06 -8.61
N LEU A 270 22.55 0.32 -7.53
CA LEU A 270 23.08 0.92 -6.30
C LEU A 270 24.34 1.80 -6.50
N PRO A 271 25.35 1.40 -7.31
CA PRO A 271 26.51 2.27 -7.54
C PRO A 271 26.16 3.60 -8.24
N VAL A 272 25.10 3.60 -9.05
CA VAL A 272 24.62 4.80 -9.75
C VAL A 272 23.91 5.72 -8.76
N TYR A 273 23.06 5.17 -7.89
CA TYR A 273 22.37 5.94 -6.86
C TYR A 273 23.32 6.54 -5.84
N ALA A 274 24.34 5.79 -5.41
CA ALA A 274 25.38 6.30 -4.51
C ALA A 274 26.09 7.55 -5.07
N ARG A 275 26.17 7.68 -6.40
CA ARG A 275 26.83 8.81 -7.05
C ARG A 275 25.89 9.94 -7.45
N TYR A 276 24.69 9.62 -7.92
CA TYR A 276 23.80 10.57 -8.60
C TYR A 276 22.47 10.79 -7.87
N ALA A 277 22.16 9.96 -6.88
CA ALA A 277 20.96 10.08 -6.05
C ALA A 277 21.23 9.95 -4.54
N PRO A 278 22.17 10.74 -3.96
CA PRO A 278 22.52 10.60 -2.54
C PRO A 278 21.39 11.00 -1.57
N ASP A 279 20.40 11.78 -2.02
CA ASP A 279 19.38 12.38 -1.14
C ASP A 279 18.21 11.43 -0.86
N ILE A 280 18.12 10.27 -1.53
CA ILE A 280 17.13 9.25 -1.19
C ILE A 280 17.37 8.79 0.26
N ASP A 281 16.32 8.75 1.06
CA ASP A 281 16.39 8.37 2.47
C ASP A 281 16.42 6.85 2.64
N ILE A 282 15.60 6.13 1.85
CA ILE A 282 15.36 4.69 1.99
C ILE A 282 15.53 3.97 0.65
N LEU A 283 16.24 2.84 0.66
CA LEU A 283 16.28 1.91 -0.45
C LEU A 283 15.08 0.96 -0.38
N GLY A 284 14.12 1.15 -1.28
CA GLY A 284 13.00 0.22 -1.48
C GLY A 284 13.35 -0.86 -2.49
N ILE A 285 13.01 -2.13 -2.21
CA ILE A 285 13.18 -3.24 -3.15
C ILE A 285 11.94 -4.12 -3.22
N ASN A 286 11.37 -4.25 -4.42
CA ASN A 286 10.42 -5.28 -4.80
C ASN A 286 11.19 -6.54 -5.18
N THR A 287 11.25 -7.54 -4.32
CA THR A 287 12.12 -8.70 -4.53
C THR A 287 11.34 -10.01 -4.57
N THR A 288 11.79 -10.89 -5.46
CA THR A 288 11.32 -12.28 -5.55
C THR A 288 12.39 -13.27 -5.06
N ARG A 289 13.50 -12.78 -4.50
CA ARG A 289 14.53 -13.61 -3.85
C ARG A 289 13.92 -14.28 -2.61
N TYR A 290 14.09 -15.60 -2.47
CA TYR A 290 13.36 -16.35 -1.43
C TYR A 290 14.09 -17.55 -0.79
N GLN A 291 15.29 -17.93 -1.26
CA GLN A 291 16.05 -19.06 -0.70
C GLN A 291 17.54 -18.72 -0.60
N PRO A 292 18.16 -18.76 0.61
CA PRO A 292 17.59 -18.95 1.95
C PRO A 292 16.95 -17.68 2.57
N GLY A 293 16.69 -16.65 1.75
CA GLY A 293 16.19 -15.33 2.12
C GLY A 293 16.41 -14.39 0.93
N PHE A 294 16.70 -13.12 1.19
CA PHE A 294 17.05 -12.13 0.15
C PHE A 294 18.55 -12.11 -0.20
N GLY A 295 19.35 -12.94 0.48
CA GLY A 295 20.72 -13.26 0.10
C GLY A 295 21.67 -12.07 0.25
N SER A 296 22.47 -11.81 -0.78
CA SER A 296 23.50 -10.75 -0.77
C SER A 296 22.95 -9.32 -0.73
N LEU A 297 21.63 -9.14 -0.96
CA LEU A 297 20.96 -7.84 -1.03
C LEU A 297 21.31 -6.96 0.18
N TRP A 298 21.24 -7.52 1.39
CA TRP A 298 21.48 -6.77 2.63
C TRP A 298 22.91 -6.21 2.70
N GLN A 299 23.89 -7.04 2.31
CA GLN A 299 25.31 -6.67 2.32
C GLN A 299 25.65 -5.70 1.18
N GLU A 300 25.10 -5.92 -0.02
CA GLU A 300 25.27 -5.02 -1.15
C GLU A 300 24.72 -3.62 -0.84
N ALA A 301 23.51 -3.54 -0.26
CA ALA A 301 22.92 -2.28 0.20
C ALA A 301 23.82 -1.58 1.23
N ALA A 302 24.30 -2.31 2.24
CA ALA A 302 25.15 -1.76 3.29
C ALA A 302 26.53 -1.27 2.78
N GLN A 303 27.12 -1.97 1.80
CA GLN A 303 28.48 -1.68 1.33
C GLN A 303 28.54 -0.66 0.19
N VAL A 304 27.50 -0.61 -0.65
CA VAL A 304 27.52 0.21 -1.87
C VAL A 304 26.79 1.53 -1.68
N TYR A 305 25.65 1.52 -0.96
CA TYR A 305 24.78 2.70 -0.85
C TYR A 305 24.58 3.21 0.58
N ASP A 306 24.68 2.33 1.58
CA ASP A 306 24.57 2.61 3.03
C ASP A 306 23.31 3.41 3.39
N LYS A 307 22.15 2.89 2.98
CA LYS A 307 20.81 3.40 3.34
C LYS A 307 19.99 2.31 4.03
N PRO A 308 19.00 2.67 4.87
CA PRO A 308 18.01 1.70 5.34
C PRO A 308 17.28 1.05 4.17
N VAL A 309 16.93 -0.21 4.34
CA VAL A 309 16.27 -1.06 3.34
C VAL A 309 14.86 -1.36 3.79
N LEU A 310 13.89 -0.99 2.95
CA LEU A 310 12.52 -1.46 3.06
C LEU A 310 12.28 -2.48 1.95
N ILE A 311 11.86 -3.69 2.31
CA ILE A 311 11.36 -4.63 1.30
C ILE A 311 9.95 -4.18 0.91
N THR A 312 9.82 -3.41 -0.17
CA THR A 312 8.56 -2.76 -0.59
C THR A 312 7.57 -3.72 -1.24
N SER A 313 8.02 -4.93 -1.58
CA SER A 313 7.19 -6.05 -1.99
C SER A 313 7.99 -7.35 -1.87
N TYR A 314 7.42 -8.38 -1.24
CA TYR A 314 7.93 -9.74 -1.30
C TYR A 314 6.82 -10.79 -1.27
N GLY A 315 7.09 -11.92 -1.91
CA GLY A 315 6.19 -13.06 -2.02
C GLY A 315 6.84 -14.13 -2.90
N PRO A 316 6.11 -15.22 -3.20
CA PRO A 316 6.65 -16.28 -4.02
C PRO A 316 6.93 -15.80 -5.45
N PRO A 317 8.08 -16.14 -6.05
CA PRO A 317 8.46 -15.71 -7.41
C PRO A 317 7.58 -16.31 -8.51
N ALA A 318 6.73 -17.27 -8.19
CA ALA A 318 5.75 -17.91 -9.06
C ALA A 318 4.87 -18.77 -8.17
N MET A 319 3.57 -18.83 -8.43
CA MET A 319 2.69 -19.70 -7.65
C MET A 319 2.87 -21.16 -8.04
N ARG A 320 2.60 -22.07 -7.10
CA ARG A 320 2.74 -23.51 -7.30
C ARG A 320 1.39 -24.19 -7.15
N PHE A 321 1.19 -25.23 -7.97
CA PHE A 321 0.01 -26.08 -7.93
C PHE A 321 0.44 -27.53 -7.78
N VAL A 322 -0.24 -28.26 -6.89
CA VAL A 322 -0.06 -29.70 -6.68
C VAL A 322 -1.41 -30.35 -6.91
N ASP A 323 -1.47 -31.31 -7.84
CA ASP A 323 -2.70 -32.01 -8.22
C ASP A 323 -3.87 -31.09 -8.57
N GLY A 324 -3.57 -29.97 -9.26
CA GLY A 324 -4.57 -28.99 -9.71
C GLY A 324 -5.07 -28.05 -8.61
N ARG A 325 -4.46 -28.07 -7.41
CA ARG A 325 -4.80 -27.18 -6.29
C ARG A 325 -3.64 -26.25 -5.99
N PHE A 326 -3.94 -25.01 -5.64
CA PHE A 326 -2.94 -24.04 -5.22
C PHE A 326 -2.21 -24.52 -3.95
N ASP A 327 -0.88 -24.47 -3.98
CA ASP A 327 -0.02 -24.89 -2.87
C ASP A 327 0.14 -23.74 -1.85
N GLU A 328 -0.87 -23.57 -0.99
CA GLU A 328 -0.84 -22.59 0.10
C GLU A 328 0.34 -22.82 1.06
N ILE A 329 0.86 -24.06 1.17
CA ILE A 329 1.99 -24.38 2.04
C ILE A 329 3.28 -23.82 1.45
N TYR A 330 3.47 -23.90 0.14
CA TYR A 330 4.59 -23.22 -0.52
C TYR A 330 4.50 -21.71 -0.36
N GLN A 331 3.34 -21.09 -0.60
CA GLN A 331 3.14 -19.65 -0.41
C GLN A 331 3.51 -19.24 1.02
N TYR A 332 2.94 -19.93 2.01
CA TYR A 332 3.24 -19.76 3.43
C TYR A 332 4.75 -19.82 3.72
N ARG A 333 5.46 -20.85 3.23
CA ARG A 333 6.90 -21.03 3.48
C ARG A 333 7.73 -19.87 2.94
N VAL A 334 7.40 -19.36 1.77
CA VAL A 334 8.13 -18.23 1.17
C VAL A 334 7.94 -16.96 2.00
N HIS A 335 6.70 -16.63 2.35
CA HIS A 335 6.43 -15.45 3.16
C HIS A 335 7.06 -15.50 4.56
N VAL A 336 6.96 -16.66 5.25
CA VAL A 336 7.59 -16.83 6.56
C VAL A 336 9.12 -16.74 6.47
N ALA A 337 9.73 -17.31 5.42
CA ALA A 337 11.17 -17.18 5.20
C ALA A 337 11.58 -15.73 4.95
N GLY A 338 10.83 -15.02 4.10
CA GLY A 338 11.07 -13.60 3.80
C GLY A 338 10.96 -12.72 5.05
N TRP A 339 9.87 -12.83 5.82
CA TRP A 339 9.71 -12.05 7.05
C TRP A 339 10.81 -12.34 8.07
N ARG A 340 11.16 -13.61 8.28
CA ARG A 340 12.25 -13.98 9.20
C ARG A 340 13.60 -13.43 8.74
N ASP A 341 13.82 -13.31 7.44
CA ASP A 341 15.04 -12.70 6.91
C ASP A 341 15.05 -11.17 7.13
N ILE A 342 13.93 -10.48 6.89
CA ILE A 342 13.76 -9.06 7.27
C ILE A 342 14.04 -8.87 8.76
N ALA A 343 13.39 -9.66 9.62
CA ALA A 343 13.50 -9.53 11.08
C ALA A 343 14.96 -9.68 11.56
N ARG A 344 15.72 -10.64 11.01
CA ARG A 344 17.15 -10.84 11.31
C ARG A 344 18.06 -9.69 10.86
N HIS A 345 17.59 -8.89 9.91
CA HIS A 345 18.35 -7.75 9.38
C HIS A 345 17.88 -6.41 9.94
N THR A 346 16.92 -6.40 10.86
CA THR A 346 16.61 -5.18 11.64
C THR A 346 17.78 -4.80 12.55
N ALA A 347 17.80 -3.56 13.04
CA ALA A 347 18.83 -3.09 13.96
C ALA A 347 19.02 -4.02 15.18
N ASP A 348 17.96 -4.67 15.67
CA ASP A 348 18.02 -5.59 16.80
C ASP A 348 18.25 -7.06 16.40
N GLY A 349 18.19 -7.37 15.10
CA GLY A 349 18.28 -8.73 14.55
C GLY A 349 19.69 -9.22 14.23
N GLY A 350 20.63 -8.31 13.98
CA GLY A 350 22.01 -8.62 13.61
C GLY A 350 22.53 -7.78 12.45
N LEU A 351 23.81 -7.94 12.10
CA LEU A 351 24.45 -7.18 11.02
C LEU A 351 24.01 -7.67 9.62
N PRO A 352 23.89 -6.78 8.62
CA PRO A 352 24.19 -5.34 8.66
C PRO A 352 23.18 -4.45 9.40
N GLY A 353 22.05 -4.98 9.87
CA GLY A 353 21.09 -4.21 10.67
C GLY A 353 20.40 -3.10 9.90
N ASN A 354 20.26 -3.22 8.58
CA ASN A 354 19.73 -2.16 7.72
C ASN A 354 18.26 -2.34 7.32
N ALA A 355 17.56 -3.39 7.74
CA ALA A 355 16.14 -3.56 7.44
C ALA A 355 15.25 -2.72 8.37
N ILE A 356 14.31 -1.98 7.78
CA ILE A 356 13.28 -1.21 8.52
C ILE A 356 11.88 -1.83 8.41
N GLY A 357 11.80 -3.04 7.85
CA GLY A 357 10.57 -3.82 7.72
C GLY A 357 10.34 -4.31 6.29
N GLY A 358 9.10 -4.73 6.01
CA GLY A 358 8.73 -5.20 4.70
C GLY A 358 7.23 -5.16 4.44
N VAL A 359 6.87 -5.30 3.17
CA VAL A 359 5.51 -5.24 2.66
C VAL A 359 5.19 -6.55 1.93
N ALA A 360 4.29 -7.34 2.49
CA ALA A 360 3.85 -8.59 1.89
C ALA A 360 3.01 -8.33 0.63
N PHE A 361 3.31 -9.06 -0.44
CA PHE A 361 2.56 -8.99 -1.69
C PHE A 361 1.68 -10.24 -1.85
N GLU A 362 0.36 -10.11 -2.00
CA GLU A 362 -0.49 -8.92 -1.79
C GLU A 362 -1.72 -9.28 -0.96
N TRP A 363 -2.58 -8.33 -0.58
CA TRP A 363 -3.73 -8.64 0.27
C TRP A 363 -4.70 -9.66 -0.37
N LEU A 364 -5.16 -9.37 -1.58
CA LEU A 364 -6.25 -10.10 -2.24
C LEU A 364 -5.82 -10.61 -3.61
N ASP A 365 -6.31 -11.78 -4.00
CA ASP A 365 -6.12 -12.29 -5.37
C ASP A 365 -6.59 -11.29 -6.43
N ALA A 366 -5.76 -11.10 -7.45
CA ALA A 366 -5.92 -10.11 -8.51
C ALA A 366 -6.20 -10.80 -9.86
N TRP A 367 -7.46 -11.19 -10.10
CA TRP A 367 -7.89 -12.04 -11.22
C TRP A 367 -7.53 -11.47 -12.60
N TRP A 368 -7.45 -10.15 -12.72
CA TRP A 368 -7.08 -9.49 -13.97
C TRP A 368 -5.63 -9.72 -14.41
N ARG A 369 -4.72 -10.11 -13.51
CA ARG A 369 -3.27 -10.17 -13.80
C ARG A 369 -2.87 -11.23 -14.81
N ASP A 370 -3.70 -12.25 -15.06
CA ASP A 370 -3.51 -13.22 -16.15
C ASP A 370 -4.31 -12.87 -17.42
N TYR A 371 -4.71 -11.59 -17.58
CA TYR A 371 -5.53 -11.09 -18.69
C TYR A 371 -6.92 -11.75 -18.81
N ARG A 372 -7.37 -12.44 -17.76
CA ARG A 372 -8.66 -13.12 -17.66
C ARG A 372 -9.39 -12.70 -16.39
N PRO A 373 -9.98 -11.49 -16.35
CA PRO A 373 -10.50 -10.93 -15.11
C PRO A 373 -11.70 -11.68 -14.51
N LEU A 374 -12.31 -12.63 -15.23
CA LEU A 374 -13.46 -13.41 -14.80
C LEU A 374 -13.12 -14.85 -14.38
N GLU A 375 -11.88 -15.31 -14.56
CA GLU A 375 -11.49 -16.67 -14.21
C GLU A 375 -10.03 -16.75 -13.72
N HIS A 376 -9.78 -17.64 -12.76
CA HIS A 376 -8.41 -18.03 -12.44
C HIS A 376 -7.83 -18.96 -13.50
N ASN A 377 -6.56 -18.74 -13.86
CA ASN A 377 -5.87 -19.63 -14.78
C ASN A 377 -5.37 -20.88 -14.04
N LEU A 378 -6.02 -22.00 -14.31
CA LEU A 378 -5.67 -23.33 -13.79
C LEU A 378 -4.69 -24.10 -14.71
N GLY A 379 -4.17 -23.44 -15.74
CA GLY A 379 -3.23 -24.03 -16.69
C GLY A 379 -1.93 -24.50 -16.04
N LYS A 380 -1.19 -25.39 -16.71
CA LYS A 380 0.09 -25.91 -16.19
C LYS A 380 1.29 -24.97 -16.41
N HIS A 381 1.08 -23.84 -17.08
CA HIS A 381 2.12 -22.92 -17.53
C HIS A 381 1.69 -21.49 -17.24
N GLY A 382 2.50 -20.75 -16.49
CA GLY A 382 2.25 -19.35 -16.17
C GLY A 382 2.88 -18.93 -14.84
N TRP A 383 2.94 -17.62 -14.61
CA TRP A 383 3.34 -17.04 -13.31
C TRP A 383 2.22 -17.17 -12.27
N HIS A 384 0.98 -17.36 -12.74
CA HIS A 384 -0.24 -17.43 -11.93
C HIS A 384 -0.35 -16.21 -11.00
N ALA A 385 -0.11 -15.04 -11.60
CA ALA A 385 -0.02 -13.75 -10.91
C ALA A 385 -1.31 -13.40 -10.15
N GLU A 386 -2.43 -13.99 -10.54
CA GLU A 386 -3.74 -13.81 -9.94
C GLU A 386 -3.91 -14.49 -8.57
N TRP A 387 -3.06 -15.46 -8.22
CA TRP A 387 -3.14 -16.25 -6.99
C TRP A 387 -2.22 -15.76 -5.85
N GLN A 388 -1.75 -14.51 -5.92
CA GLN A 388 -0.74 -14.00 -4.98
C GLN A 388 -1.33 -13.50 -3.65
N GLY A 389 -2.65 -13.44 -3.51
CA GLY A 389 -3.31 -12.91 -2.34
C GLY A 389 -2.95 -13.64 -1.04
N ILE A 390 -2.87 -12.91 0.06
CA ILE A 390 -2.91 -13.45 1.42
C ILE A 390 -4.32 -13.99 1.73
N ALA A 391 -5.33 -13.42 1.07
CA ALA A 391 -6.70 -13.90 1.01
C ALA A 391 -7.14 -14.14 -0.45
N ALA A 392 -8.04 -15.12 -0.65
CA ALA A 392 -8.72 -15.35 -1.91
C ALA A 392 -10.16 -14.81 -1.89
N GLN A 393 -10.76 -14.66 -3.07
CA GLN A 393 -12.15 -14.23 -3.25
C GLN A 393 -13.13 -15.41 -3.48
N GLY A 394 -12.71 -16.63 -3.10
CA GLY A 394 -13.51 -17.85 -3.31
C GLY A 394 -13.75 -18.13 -4.79
N GLY A 395 -14.92 -18.67 -5.12
CA GLY A 395 -15.39 -18.89 -6.49
C GLY A 395 -15.67 -17.60 -7.29
N GLY A 396 -15.73 -16.45 -6.61
CA GLY A 396 -15.80 -15.12 -7.21
C GLY A 396 -17.20 -14.51 -7.35
N ASP A 397 -18.27 -15.29 -7.20
CA ASP A 397 -19.66 -14.82 -7.27
C ASP A 397 -20.02 -13.78 -6.18
N GLN A 398 -19.29 -13.83 -5.06
CA GLN A 398 -19.46 -12.92 -3.92
C GLN A 398 -18.42 -11.78 -3.90
N SER A 399 -17.68 -11.56 -5.00
CA SER A 399 -16.76 -10.42 -5.12
C SER A 399 -17.54 -9.09 -5.08
N LEU A 400 -17.18 -8.11 -4.25
CA LEU A 400 -15.91 -7.92 -3.53
C LEU A 400 -15.96 -8.29 -2.03
N PHE A 401 -16.97 -9.01 -1.57
CA PHE A 401 -17.25 -9.23 -0.13
C PHE A 401 -16.55 -10.46 0.47
N LEU A 402 -16.43 -11.56 -0.28
CA LEU A 402 -15.93 -12.82 0.28
C LEU A 402 -14.40 -12.83 0.47
N ARG A 403 -13.93 -13.37 1.60
CA ARG A 403 -12.52 -13.67 1.88
C ARG A 403 -12.35 -15.13 2.30
N GLN A 404 -11.49 -15.87 1.61
CA GLN A 404 -10.92 -17.11 2.11
C GLN A 404 -9.49 -16.84 2.56
N LEU A 405 -9.28 -16.73 3.87
CA LEU A 405 -7.96 -16.48 4.45
C LEU A 405 -7.06 -17.71 4.25
N ARG A 406 -5.84 -17.50 3.77
CA ARG A 406 -4.87 -18.57 3.51
C ARG A 406 -3.95 -18.81 4.70
N HIS A 407 -3.21 -19.91 4.69
CA HIS A 407 -2.23 -20.22 5.76
C HIS A 407 -1.24 -19.08 6.04
N VAL A 408 -0.89 -18.27 5.03
CA VAL A 408 -0.01 -17.11 5.20
C VAL A 408 -0.61 -16.01 6.09
N TYR A 409 -1.93 -15.82 6.09
CA TYR A 409 -2.61 -14.84 6.96
C TYR A 409 -2.34 -15.17 8.44
N TYR A 410 -2.63 -16.41 8.84
CA TYR A 410 -2.45 -16.87 10.21
C TYR A 410 -0.97 -16.91 10.62
N ALA A 411 -0.07 -17.11 9.65
CA ALA A 411 1.36 -17.01 9.90
C ALA A 411 1.80 -15.60 10.26
N TYR A 412 1.32 -14.59 9.52
CA TYR A 412 1.57 -13.20 9.87
C TYR A 412 0.92 -12.82 11.19
N GLN A 413 -0.32 -13.25 11.45
CA GLN A 413 -0.95 -13.07 12.74
C GLN A 413 -0.03 -13.51 13.87
N ALA A 414 0.49 -14.73 13.83
CA ALA A 414 1.45 -15.21 14.84
C ALA A 414 2.75 -14.37 14.87
N LEU A 415 3.33 -14.06 13.71
CA LEU A 415 4.64 -13.37 13.62
C LEU A 415 4.60 -11.87 13.91
N TRP A 416 3.43 -11.23 13.77
CA TRP A 416 3.27 -9.78 13.84
C TRP A 416 2.55 -9.31 15.10
N THR A 417 1.83 -10.18 15.81
CA THR A 417 1.20 -9.85 17.10
C THR A 417 2.00 -10.31 18.32
N GLU A 418 3.06 -11.10 18.15
CA GLU A 418 4.02 -11.39 19.21
C GLU A 418 4.89 -10.14 19.45
N ASP A 419 4.74 -9.53 20.65
CA ASP A 419 5.52 -8.37 21.13
C ASP A 419 6.94 -8.76 21.59
#